data_AF-A0AAW4IB01-F1
#
_entry.id   AF-A0AAW4IB01-F1
#
_cell.length_a   1.000
_cell.length_b   1.000
_cell.length_c   1.000
_cell.angle_alpha   90.00
_cell.angle_beta   90.00
_cell.angle_gamma   90.00
#
_symmetry.space_group_name_H-M   'P 1'
#
loop_
_entity.id
_entity.type
_entity.pdbx_description
1 polymer ?
#
loop_
_entity_poly.entity_id
_entity_poly.type
_entity_poly.pdbx_seq_one_letter_code
_entity_poly.pdbx_strand_id
1 'polypeptide(L)' 'MSDVIQLAYFAVAVVFILGLKAMSSPVSARKGIVWAGYAMVAATLITLL' A
#
# COMPACT_ATOMS: atom_id res chain seq x y z
N MET A 1 8.56 18.66 -4.15
CA MET A 1 7.52 17.63 -3.92
C MET A 1 6.65 18.16 -2.79
N SER A 2 5.33 18.13 -2.91
CA SER A 2 4.46 18.57 -1.82
C SER A 2 4.56 17.62 -0.63
N ASP A 3 4.49 18.16 0.59
CA ASP A 3 4.55 17.36 1.82
C ASP A 3 3.44 16.30 1.85
N VAL A 4 2.30 16.60 1.23
CA VAL A 4 1.16 15.67 1.07
C VAL A 4 1.54 14.44 0.24
N ILE A 5 2.23 14.61 -0.89
CA ILE A 5 2.67 13.47 -1.73
C ILE A 5 3.67 12.60 -0.98
N GLN A 6 4.60 13.21 -0.23
CA GLN A 6 5.56 12.46 0.57
C GLN A 6 4.89 11.67 1.69
N LEU A 7 3.96 12.28 2.42
CA LEU A 7 3.19 11.60 3.46
C LEU A 7 2.36 10.46 2.87
N ALA A 8 1.79 10.66 1.70
CA ALA A 8 0.98 9.66 1.03
C ALA A 8 1.82 8.46 0.54
N TYR A 9 3.01 8.70 -0.01
CA TYR A 9 3.97 7.64 -0.35
C TYR A 9 4.47 6.89 0.88
N PHE A 10 4.70 7.58 2.00
CA PHE A 10 5.04 6.91 3.26
C PHE A 10 3.92 5.99 3.73
N ALA A 11 2.67 6.44 3.71
CA ALA A 11 1.51 5.62 4.08
C ALA A 11 1.37 4.39 3.16
N VAL A 12 1.49 4.58 1.84
CA VAL A 12 1.47 3.50 0.85
C VAL A 12 2.56 2.46 1.14
N ALA A 13 3.79 2.91 1.43
CA ALA A 13 4.90 2.01 1.76
C ALA A 13 4.59 1.15 3.00
N VAL A 14 4.02 1.75 4.05
CA VAL A 14 3.59 1.02 5.26
C VAL A 14 2.55 -0.05 4.90
N VAL A 15 1.56 0.28 4.06
CA VAL A 15 0.53 -0.69 3.65
C VAL A 15 1.14 -1.83 2.84
N PHE A 16 2.10 -1.57 1.95
CA PHE A 16 2.79 -2.64 1.22
C PHE A 16 3.57 -3.58 2.13
N ILE A 17 4.30 -3.05 3.11
CA ILE A 17 5.06 -3.87 4.07
C ILE A 17 4.10 -4.78 4.84
N LEU A 18 2.98 -4.23 5.33
CA LEU A 18 1.97 -5.01 6.05
C LEU A 18 1.27 -6.03 5.13
N GLY A 19 1.00 -5.66 3.88
CA GLY A 19 0.44 -6.53 2.86
C GLY A 19 1.34 -7.74 2.58
N LEU A 20 2.63 -7.50 2.32
CA LEU A 20 3.64 -8.54 2.10
C LEU A 20 3.77 -9.45 3.32
N LYS A 21 3.83 -8.87 4.53
CA LYS A 21 3.85 -9.64 5.78
C LYS A 21 2.64 -10.57 5.92
N ALA A 22 1.44 -10.08 5.57
CA ALA A 22 0.22 -10.87 5.62
C ALA A 22 0.21 -11.99 4.56
N MET A 23 0.91 -11.81 3.43
CA MET A 23 1.08 -12.82 2.39
C MET A 23 2.00 -13.98 2.80
N SER A 24 2.81 -13.84 3.86
CA SER A 24 3.68 -14.91 4.37
C SER A 24 2.95 -16.01 5.14
N SER A 25 1.63 -15.88 5.38
CA SER A 25 0.81 -16.92 6.02
C SER A 25 -0.43 -17.23 5.17
N PRO A 26 -0.79 -18.52 4.98
CA PRO A 26 -1.99 -18.91 4.24
C PRO A 26 -3.28 -18.30 4.81
N VAL A 27 -3.33 -18.09 6.13
CA VAL A 27 -4.54 -17.59 6.83
C VAL A 27 -4.83 -16.13 6.46
N SER A 28 -3.79 -15.32 6.22
CA SER A 28 -3.92 -13.88 5.94
C SER A 28 -3.60 -13.50 4.49
N ALA A 29 -3.15 -14.43 3.65
CA ALA A 29 -2.64 -14.13 2.31
C ALA A 29 -3.64 -13.38 1.42
N ARG A 30 -4.90 -13.84 1.37
CA ARG A 30 -5.95 -13.16 0.60
C ARG A 30 -6.16 -11.72 1.06
N LYS A 31 -6.15 -11.47 2.37
CA LYS A 31 -6.27 -10.10 2.90
C LYS A 31 -5.05 -9.27 2.52
N GLY A 32 -3.85 -9.84 2.62
CA GLY A 32 -2.60 -9.16 2.27
C GLY A 32 -2.58 -8.64 0.83
N ILE A 33 -2.95 -9.48 -0.15
CA ILE A 33 -2.96 -9.06 -1.56
C ILE A 33 -4.05 -8.03 -1.86
N VAL A 34 -5.21 -8.11 -1.21
CA VAL A 34 -6.30 -7.12 -1.38
C VAL A 34 -5.85 -5.75 -0.87
N TRP A 35 -5.20 -5.69 0.29
CA TRP A 35 -4.64 -4.43 0.83
C TRP A 35 -3.54 -3.86 -0.06
N ALA A 36 -2.65 -4.71 -0.60
CA ALA A 36 -1.64 -4.28 -1.57
C ALA A 36 -2.28 -3.73 -2.85
N GLY A 37 -3.39 -4.33 -3.32
CA GLY A 37 -4.18 -3.82 -4.45
C GLY A 37 -4.74 -2.42 -4.19
N TYR A 38 -5.35 -2.18 -3.02
CA TYR A 38 -5.82 -0.85 -2.65
C TYR A 38 -4.69 0.18 -2.55
N ALA A 39 -3.54 -0.22 -2.00
CA ALA A 39 -2.36 0.63 -1.94
C ALA A 39 -1.84 1.03 -3.34
N MET A 40 -1.85 0.10 -4.30
CA MET A 40 -1.47 0.41 -5.69
C MET A 40 -2.40 1.42 -6.34
N VAL A 41 -3.72 1.26 -6.18
CA VAL A 41 -4.69 2.22 -6.73
C VAL A 41 -4.47 3.61 -6.12
N ALA A 42 -4.30 3.69 -4.79
CA ALA A 42 -4.03 4.95 -4.11
C ALA A 42 -2.73 5.59 -4.62
N ALA A 43 -1.64 4.82 -4.71
CA ALA A 43 -0.34 5.31 -5.18
C ALA A 43 -0.44 5.91 -6.59
N THR A 44 -1.10 5.22 -7.52
CA THR A 44 -1.31 5.71 -8.88
C THR A 44 -2.08 7.03 -8.89
N LEU A 45 -3.14 7.17 -8.09
CA LEU A 45 -3.91 8.41 -8.01
C LEU A 45 -3.08 9.56 -7.42
N ILE A 46 -2.28 9.30 -6.39
CA ILE A 46 -1.38 10.29 -5.78
C ILE A 46 -0.33 10.78 -6.77
N THR A 47 0.18 9.92 -7.65
CA THR A 47 1.15 10.31 -8.68
C THR A 47 0.57 11.30 -9.71
N LEU A 48 -0.76 11.43 -9.80
CA LEU A 48 -1.44 12.37 -10.70
C LEU A 48 -1.69 13.75 -10.07
N LEU A 49 -1.30 13.97 -8.81
CA LEU A 49 -1.42 15.23 -8.07
C LEU A 49 -0.12 16.03 -8.12
#